data_AF-A0A519VXM9-F1
#
_entry.id   AF-A0A519VXM9-F1
#
_cell.length_a   1.000
_cell.length_b   1.000
_cell.length_c   1.000
_cell.angle_alpha   90.00
_cell.angle_beta   90.00
_cell.angle_gamma   90.00
#
_symmetry.space_group_name_H-M   'P 1'
#
loop_
_entity.id
_entity.type
_entity.pdbx_description
1 polymer ?
#
loop_
_entity_poly.entity_id
_entity_poly.type
_entity_poly.pdbx_seq_one_letter_code
_entity_poly.pdbx_strand_id
1 'polypeptide(L)'
;LNTLLGKILRIDVNTAPYVVPKDNPFVGKENTKPEIYAYGLRNPWRISFDKVNGRLFTGDVGQNAWEEVDIITKGGNYGWRVREGLHENSKFNSDPAPKSPIEPITDYAHKEGISITGGFVYRGKQIPALVGKYVFADWMGPVWTLTDKKKPQWLREKLSISKDAGYWQITSFGEDQAGELYIVTAMLDSGKGALYKIVADK
;
A
#
# COMPACT_ATOMS: atom_id res chain seq x y z
N LEU A 1 11.78 -9.83 14.93
CA LEU A 1 10.34 -10.22 14.90
C LEU A 1 9.67 -10.15 16.29
N ASN A 2 10.38 -9.70 17.32
CA ASN A 2 9.89 -9.53 18.68
C ASN A 2 9.23 -8.15 18.94
N THR A 3 9.10 -7.31 17.90
CA THR A 3 8.41 -6.01 17.90
C THR A 3 7.34 -5.98 16.82
N LEU A 4 6.33 -5.11 17.00
CA LEU A 4 5.21 -4.92 16.08
C LEU A 4 5.44 -3.80 15.04
N LEU A 5 6.57 -3.10 15.10
CA LEU A 5 6.89 -1.99 14.18
C LEU A 5 7.22 -2.50 12.77
N GLY A 6 6.71 -1.84 11.72
CA GLY A 6 6.97 -2.24 10.32
C GLY A 6 6.43 -3.63 9.99
N LYS A 7 5.17 -3.89 10.38
CA LYS A 7 4.49 -5.19 10.24
C LYS A 7 3.06 -4.98 9.75
N ILE A 8 2.53 -6.00 9.07
CA ILE A 8 1.08 -6.21 8.99
C ILE A 8 0.72 -7.19 10.09
N LEU A 9 -0.29 -6.84 10.88
CA LEU A 9 -0.80 -7.68 11.97
C LEU A 9 -2.13 -8.31 11.56
N ARG A 10 -2.40 -9.52 12.04
CA ARG A 10 -3.69 -10.20 11.88
C ARG A 10 -4.17 -10.70 13.22
N ILE A 11 -5.34 -10.22 13.62
CA ILE A 11 -6.02 -10.56 14.87
C ILE A 11 -7.46 -10.97 14.58
N ASP A 12 -8.05 -11.73 15.50
CA ASP A 12 -9.47 -12.06 15.55
C ASP A 12 -10.15 -11.12 16.57
N VAL A 13 -11.09 -10.32 16.08
CA VAL A 13 -11.80 -9.30 16.86
C VAL A 13 -13.13 -9.79 17.43
N ASN A 14 -13.51 -11.06 17.20
CA ASN A 14 -14.77 -11.63 17.69
C ASN A 14 -14.78 -11.88 19.21
N THR A 15 -13.66 -11.63 19.90
CA THR A 15 -13.55 -11.75 21.35
C THR A 15 -12.69 -10.62 21.89
N ALA A 16 -13.11 -9.97 22.98
CA ALA A 16 -12.35 -8.87 23.58
C ALA A 16 -11.19 -9.39 24.47
N PRO A 17 -10.01 -8.73 24.48
CA PRO A 17 -9.64 -7.58 23.64
C PRO A 17 -9.34 -7.95 22.18
N TYR A 18 -8.83 -9.16 21.93
CA TYR A 18 -8.71 -9.85 20.64
C TYR A 18 -8.14 -11.26 20.89
N VAL A 19 -8.21 -12.15 19.89
CA VAL A 19 -7.48 -13.42 19.88
C VAL A 19 -6.51 -13.43 18.71
N VAL A 20 -5.37 -14.12 18.83
CA VAL A 20 -4.49 -14.34 17.69
C VAL A 20 -4.95 -15.59 16.91
N PRO A 21 -5.24 -15.50 15.61
CA PRO A 21 -5.59 -16.66 14.81
C PRO A 21 -4.51 -17.75 14.91
N LYS A 22 -4.93 -18.98 15.23
CA LYS A 22 -4.00 -20.11 15.45
C LYS A 22 -3.13 -20.42 14.24
N ASP A 23 -3.61 -20.06 13.04
CA ASP A 23 -2.90 -20.27 11.80
C ASP A 23 -1.94 -19.11 11.45
N ASN A 24 -1.78 -18.07 12.27
CA ASN A 24 -0.81 -17.01 12.01
C ASN A 24 0.63 -17.56 11.90
N PRO A 25 1.47 -16.98 11.02
CA PRO A 25 2.75 -17.57 10.61
C PRO A 25 3.82 -17.62 11.72
N PHE A 26 3.61 -16.91 12.83
CA PHE A 26 4.55 -16.83 13.95
C PHE A 26 4.00 -17.34 15.28
N VAL A 27 2.81 -17.95 15.28
CA VAL A 27 2.29 -18.63 16.48
C VAL A 27 3.23 -19.76 16.90
N GLY A 28 3.55 -19.82 18.18
CA GLY A 28 4.43 -20.85 18.76
C GLY A 28 5.92 -20.70 18.43
N LYS A 29 6.34 -19.63 17.72
CA LYS A 29 7.76 -19.39 17.41
C LYS A 29 8.41 -18.52 18.48
N GLU A 30 9.53 -19.00 19.03
CA GLU A 30 10.32 -18.25 20.02
C GLU A 30 10.79 -16.91 19.48
N ASN A 31 10.89 -15.91 20.37
CA ASN A 31 11.36 -14.55 20.05
C ASN A 31 10.60 -13.86 18.89
N THR A 32 9.33 -14.22 18.69
CA THR A 32 8.43 -13.59 17.73
C THR A 32 7.12 -13.15 18.39
N LYS A 33 6.44 -12.18 17.77
CA LYS A 33 5.10 -11.76 18.15
C LYS A 33 4.06 -12.51 17.29
N PRO A 34 3.12 -13.26 17.90
CA PRO A 34 2.21 -14.15 17.16
C PRO A 34 1.18 -13.38 16.31
N GLU A 35 0.95 -12.09 16.58
CA GLU A 35 0.08 -11.19 15.81
C GLU A 35 0.63 -10.91 14.41
N ILE A 36 1.94 -11.06 14.20
CA ILE A 36 2.59 -10.71 12.92
C ILE A 36 2.03 -11.62 11.82
N TYR A 37 1.48 -10.99 10.78
CA TYR A 37 1.07 -11.66 9.55
C TYR A 37 2.13 -11.53 8.47
N ALA A 38 2.75 -10.35 8.33
CA ALA A 38 3.84 -10.09 7.40
C ALA A 38 4.84 -9.08 7.99
N TYR A 39 6.06 -9.09 7.46
CA TYR A 39 7.18 -8.29 7.99
C TYR A 39 8.12 -7.80 6.89
N GLY A 40 9.12 -7.00 7.28
CA GLY A 40 10.06 -6.42 6.33
C GLY A 40 9.49 -5.21 5.60
N LEU A 41 8.53 -4.52 6.22
CA LEU A 41 7.99 -3.24 5.76
C LEU A 41 8.61 -2.10 6.56
N ARG A 42 8.67 -0.90 5.99
CA ARG A 42 9.25 0.30 6.63
C ARG A 42 8.20 1.12 7.36
N ASN A 43 7.21 1.64 6.64
CA ASN A 43 6.14 2.47 7.13
C ASN A 43 4.85 2.24 6.29
N PRO A 44 4.20 1.06 6.44
CA PRO A 44 2.99 0.73 5.70
C PRO A 44 1.88 1.74 6.04
N TRP A 45 1.42 2.49 5.04
CA TRP A 45 0.50 3.61 5.24
C TRP A 45 -0.96 3.21 5.02
N ARG A 46 -1.30 2.82 3.79
CA ARG A 46 -2.64 2.38 3.42
C ARG A 46 -2.63 0.94 2.98
N ILE A 47 -3.59 0.19 3.50
CA ILE A 47 -3.90 -1.15 3.06
C ILE A 47 -5.31 -1.22 2.48
N SER A 48 -5.51 -2.08 1.49
CA SER A 48 -6.84 -2.36 0.94
C SER A 48 -6.93 -3.80 0.42
N PHE A 49 -8.13 -4.38 0.52
CA PHE A 49 -8.41 -5.69 -0.06
C PHE A 49 -9.10 -5.52 -1.41
N ASP A 50 -8.66 -6.27 -2.41
CA ASP A 50 -9.46 -6.49 -3.61
C ASP A 50 -10.63 -7.43 -3.27
N LYS A 51 -11.86 -6.89 -3.27
CA LYS A 51 -13.08 -7.61 -2.91
C LYS A 51 -13.36 -8.86 -3.76
N VAL A 52 -12.76 -8.98 -4.94
CA VAL A 52 -13.00 -10.11 -5.87
C VAL A 52 -12.10 -11.31 -5.55
N ASN A 53 -10.83 -11.08 -5.23
CA ASN A 53 -9.85 -12.17 -5.07
C ASN A 53 -9.16 -12.21 -3.69
N GLY A 54 -9.48 -11.26 -2.81
CA GLY A 54 -8.95 -11.19 -1.45
C GLY A 54 -7.49 -10.78 -1.34
N ARG A 55 -6.84 -10.33 -2.42
CA ARG A 55 -5.45 -9.82 -2.36
C ARG A 55 -5.41 -8.57 -1.48
N LEU A 56 -4.47 -8.55 -0.54
CA LEU A 56 -4.19 -7.39 0.31
C LEU A 56 -3.08 -6.56 -0.34
N PHE A 57 -3.39 -5.33 -0.68
CA PHE A 57 -2.44 -4.34 -1.19
C PHE A 57 -1.99 -3.42 -0.06
N THR A 58 -0.74 -2.98 -0.10
CA THR A 58 -0.20 -2.00 0.84
C THR A 58 0.65 -0.99 0.08
N GLY A 59 0.48 0.31 0.33
CA GLY A 59 1.51 1.30 0.03
C GLY A 59 2.46 1.42 1.21
N ASP A 60 3.76 1.22 0.99
CA ASP A 60 4.80 1.32 2.01
C ASP A 60 5.69 2.54 1.74
N VAL A 61 5.73 3.46 2.71
CA VAL A 61 6.44 4.73 2.56
C VAL A 61 7.92 4.53 2.80
N GLY A 62 8.74 4.88 1.81
CA GLY A 62 10.21 4.80 1.84
C GLY A 62 10.86 5.60 2.95
N GLN A 63 12.15 5.33 3.23
CA GLN A 63 12.91 6.16 4.15
C GLN A 63 13.49 7.39 3.46
N ASN A 64 14.14 7.22 2.30
CA ASN A 64 14.85 8.31 1.65
C ASN A 64 14.78 8.29 0.12
N ALA A 65 14.53 7.13 -0.49
CA ALA A 65 14.83 6.95 -1.91
C ALA A 65 13.65 6.40 -2.71
N TRP A 66 12.92 5.42 -2.19
CA TRP A 66 11.93 4.67 -2.96
C TRP A 66 10.65 4.45 -2.19
N GLU A 67 9.55 4.73 -2.86
CA GLU A 67 8.18 4.44 -2.45
C GLU A 67 7.71 3.16 -3.13
N GLU A 68 6.91 2.32 -2.47
CA GLU A 68 6.52 1.02 -3.03
C GLU A 68 5.07 0.60 -2.77
N VAL A 69 4.55 -0.28 -3.65
CA VAL A 69 3.29 -1.01 -3.43
C VAL A 69 3.57 -2.50 -3.38
N ASP A 70 3.06 -3.16 -2.36
CA ASP A 70 3.18 -4.59 -2.15
C ASP A 70 1.84 -5.31 -2.22
N ILE A 71 1.90 -6.58 -2.64
CA ILE A 71 0.84 -7.55 -2.36
C ILE A 71 1.25 -8.35 -1.11
N ILE A 72 0.52 -8.13 -0.02
CA ILE A 72 0.78 -8.74 1.27
C ILE A 72 0.37 -10.20 1.29
N THR A 73 1.30 -11.08 1.67
CA THR A 73 1.07 -12.52 1.80
C THR A 73 1.46 -13.02 3.19
N LYS A 74 0.88 -14.15 3.59
CA LYS A 74 1.08 -14.76 4.90
C LYS A 74 2.55 -15.15 5.10
N GLY A 75 3.16 -14.60 6.14
CA GLY A 75 4.57 -14.81 6.48
C GLY A 75 5.55 -14.10 5.54
N GLY A 76 5.06 -13.23 4.66
CA GLY A 76 5.87 -12.52 3.67
C GLY A 76 6.90 -11.61 4.32
N ASN A 77 8.08 -11.56 3.71
CA ASN A 77 9.19 -10.68 4.07
C ASN A 77 9.41 -9.66 2.95
N TYR A 78 9.21 -8.38 3.20
CA TYR A 78 9.34 -7.31 2.18
C TYR A 78 10.74 -6.66 2.18
N GLY A 79 11.69 -7.23 2.93
CA GLY A 79 13.12 -6.93 2.79
C GLY A 79 13.64 -5.71 3.56
N TRP A 80 12.78 -4.83 4.07
CA TRP A 80 13.20 -3.73 4.94
C TRP A 80 13.97 -4.27 6.16
N ARG A 81 15.12 -3.70 6.54
CA ARG A 81 15.69 -2.42 6.06
C ARG A 81 16.82 -2.52 5.04
N VAL A 82 17.24 -3.72 4.68
CA VAL A 82 18.34 -3.93 3.72
C VAL A 82 17.87 -3.65 2.29
N ARG A 83 16.56 -3.73 2.04
CA ARG A 83 15.91 -3.34 0.79
C ARG A 83 15.02 -2.11 0.99
N GLU A 84 14.90 -1.28 -0.04
CA GLU A 84 13.94 -0.18 -0.15
C GLU A 84 13.45 -0.15 -1.61
N GLY A 85 12.23 -0.62 -1.88
CA GLY A 85 11.83 -0.95 -3.25
C GLY A 85 12.52 -2.20 -3.79
N LEU A 86 12.78 -2.20 -5.10
CA LEU A 86 13.59 -3.20 -5.80
C LEU A 86 15.10 -3.01 -5.58
N HIS A 87 15.49 -2.12 -4.68
CA HIS A 87 16.86 -1.64 -4.55
C HIS A 87 17.49 -2.04 -3.21
N GLU A 88 18.81 -2.28 -3.24
CA GLU A 88 19.61 -2.42 -2.03
C GLU A 88 19.73 -1.09 -1.30
N ASN A 89 19.57 -1.11 0.01
CA ASN A 89 19.76 0.04 0.87
C ASN A 89 21.21 0.09 1.35
N SER A 90 22.04 0.86 0.67
CA SER A 90 23.48 0.95 0.94
C SER A 90 23.82 1.38 2.37
N LYS A 91 22.91 2.07 3.08
CA LYS A 91 23.08 2.43 4.49
C LYS A 91 23.06 1.22 5.43
N PHE A 92 22.51 0.09 4.99
CA PHE A 92 22.33 -1.12 5.78
C PHE A 92 22.90 -2.37 5.09
N ASN A 93 23.86 -2.18 4.18
CA ASN A 93 24.52 -3.28 3.45
C ASN A 93 25.33 -4.22 4.36
N SER A 94 25.68 -3.79 5.58
CA SER A 94 26.35 -4.62 6.58
C SER A 94 25.39 -5.56 7.33
N ASP A 95 24.09 -5.29 7.28
CA ASP A 95 23.09 -6.14 7.91
C ASP A 95 22.91 -7.43 7.08
N PRO A 96 22.52 -8.55 7.71
CA PRO A 96 22.26 -9.79 6.97
C PRO A 96 21.20 -9.60 5.89
N ALA A 97 21.46 -10.14 4.69
CA ALA A 97 20.51 -10.09 3.59
C ALA A 97 19.16 -10.71 4.00
N PRO A 98 18.04 -10.12 3.55
CA PRO A 98 16.73 -10.63 3.92
C PRO A 98 16.54 -12.02 3.34
N LYS A 99 16.00 -12.94 4.13
CA LYS A 99 15.66 -14.28 3.65
C LYS A 99 14.45 -14.20 2.72
N SER A 100 14.64 -14.59 1.47
CA SER A 100 13.59 -14.70 0.44
C SER A 100 12.64 -13.49 0.40
N PRO A 101 13.16 -12.27 0.13
CA PRO A 101 12.31 -11.09 0.07
C PRO A 101 11.29 -11.24 -1.05
N ILE A 102 10.08 -10.78 -0.79
CA ILE A 102 9.04 -10.59 -1.79
C ILE A 102 9.24 -9.19 -2.36
N GLU A 103 9.35 -9.11 -3.68
CA GLU A 103 9.49 -7.85 -4.37
C GLU A 103 8.16 -7.09 -4.44
N PRO A 104 8.20 -5.74 -4.36
CA PRO A 104 7.02 -4.93 -4.60
C PRO A 104 6.53 -5.08 -6.04
N ILE A 105 5.22 -4.89 -6.24
CA ILE A 105 4.61 -4.90 -7.58
C ILE A 105 4.90 -3.61 -8.36
N THR A 106 5.31 -2.54 -7.66
CA THR A 106 5.90 -1.34 -8.25
C THR A 106 6.68 -0.58 -7.19
N ASP A 107 7.71 0.12 -7.62
CA ASP A 107 8.37 1.17 -6.83
C ASP A 107 8.62 2.43 -7.67
N TYR A 108 8.87 3.56 -7.00
CA TYR A 108 9.28 4.79 -7.66
C TYR A 108 10.17 5.66 -6.78
N ALA A 109 11.08 6.37 -7.43
CA ALA A 109 12.03 7.23 -6.73
C ALA A 109 11.36 8.49 -6.19
N HIS A 110 11.93 9.07 -5.14
CA HIS A 110 11.45 10.33 -4.54
C HIS A 110 11.49 11.56 -5.49
N LYS A 111 12.05 11.40 -6.69
CA LYS A 111 11.96 12.40 -7.77
C LYS A 111 10.61 12.37 -8.50
N GLU A 112 9.88 11.27 -8.41
CA GLU A 112 8.59 11.06 -9.08
C GLU A 112 7.39 11.29 -8.14
N GLY A 113 7.55 11.00 -6.85
CA GLY A 113 6.61 11.33 -5.77
C GLY A 113 7.39 11.46 -4.45
N ILE A 114 6.73 11.76 -3.33
CA ILE A 114 7.40 12.10 -2.06
C ILE A 114 7.02 11.14 -0.93
N SER A 115 5.79 10.62 -0.96
CA SER A 115 5.26 9.74 0.08
C SER A 115 4.02 9.03 -0.46
N ILE A 116 4.11 7.72 -0.63
CA ILE A 116 3.00 6.94 -1.18
C ILE A 116 1.80 6.96 -0.23
N THR A 117 0.63 7.26 -0.78
CA THR A 117 -0.64 7.20 -0.04
C THR A 117 -1.29 5.83 -0.13
N GLY A 118 -0.91 5.02 -1.12
CA GLY A 118 -1.56 3.75 -1.46
C GLY A 118 -2.88 3.98 -2.19
N GLY A 119 -3.75 2.97 -2.23
CA GLY A 119 -4.92 2.99 -3.12
C GLY A 119 -5.86 1.80 -2.98
N PHE A 120 -6.67 1.58 -4.01
CA PHE A 120 -7.68 0.53 -4.09
C PHE A 120 -7.75 -0.07 -5.50
N VAL A 121 -8.14 -1.34 -5.60
CA VAL A 121 -8.55 -1.90 -6.89
C VAL A 121 -9.93 -1.34 -7.24
N TYR A 122 -10.05 -0.68 -8.40
CA TYR A 122 -11.33 -0.14 -8.85
C TYR A 122 -12.28 -1.28 -9.26
N ARG A 123 -13.42 -1.37 -8.58
CA ARG A 123 -14.46 -2.38 -8.82
C ARG A 123 -15.84 -1.78 -9.17
N GLY A 124 -15.89 -0.45 -9.34
CA GLY A 124 -17.06 0.29 -9.80
C GLY A 124 -17.43 0.01 -11.25
N LYS A 125 -18.53 0.59 -11.69
CA LYS A 125 -19.07 0.40 -13.05
C LYS A 125 -19.06 1.67 -13.88
N GLN A 126 -18.95 2.85 -13.25
CA GLN A 126 -19.00 4.13 -13.94
C GLN A 126 -17.77 4.40 -14.82
N ILE A 127 -16.64 3.76 -14.55
CA ILE A 127 -15.40 3.92 -15.31
C ILE A 127 -14.87 2.55 -15.76
N PRO A 128 -15.44 1.95 -16.83
CA PRO A 128 -15.07 0.61 -17.28
C PRO A 128 -13.57 0.41 -17.53
N ALA A 129 -12.86 1.45 -17.98
CA ALA A 129 -11.44 1.42 -18.26
C ALA A 129 -10.55 1.20 -17.01
N LEU A 130 -11.08 1.44 -15.81
CA LEU A 130 -10.36 1.24 -14.55
C LEU A 130 -10.66 -0.11 -13.89
N VAL A 131 -11.67 -0.86 -14.35
CA VAL A 131 -12.11 -2.11 -13.71
C VAL A 131 -10.95 -3.08 -13.56
N GLY A 132 -10.66 -3.46 -12.32
CA GLY A 132 -9.59 -4.38 -11.95
C GLY A 132 -8.18 -3.78 -11.91
N LYS A 133 -8.00 -2.50 -12.23
CA LYS A 133 -6.74 -1.79 -12.01
C LYS A 133 -6.64 -1.30 -10.56
N TYR A 134 -5.44 -1.36 -10.00
CA TYR A 134 -5.17 -0.74 -8.70
C TYR A 134 -4.87 0.75 -8.91
N VAL A 135 -5.77 1.62 -8.45
CA VAL A 135 -5.64 3.07 -8.53
C VAL A 135 -5.02 3.56 -7.23
N PHE A 136 -3.90 4.28 -7.32
CA PHE A 136 -3.15 4.74 -6.15
C PHE A 136 -2.49 6.09 -6.44
N ALA A 137 -2.04 6.76 -5.39
CA ALA A 137 -1.38 8.04 -5.52
C ALA A 137 -0.22 8.21 -4.54
N ASP A 138 0.63 9.16 -4.88
CA ASP A 138 1.51 9.82 -3.95
C ASP A 138 0.81 11.01 -3.28
N TRP A 139 1.28 11.42 -2.11
CA TRP A 139 0.80 12.58 -1.37
C TRP A 139 0.64 13.82 -2.26
N MET A 140 1.65 14.19 -3.04
CA MET A 140 1.59 15.38 -3.90
C MET A 140 1.06 15.07 -5.31
N GLY A 141 0.55 13.85 -5.50
CA GLY A 141 0.49 13.19 -6.78
C GLY A 141 1.89 12.83 -7.31
N PRO A 142 1.99 12.14 -8.45
CA PRO A 142 0.89 11.76 -9.34
C PRO A 142 -0.13 10.75 -8.78
N VAL A 143 -1.20 10.57 -9.54
CA VAL A 143 -2.09 9.41 -9.43
C VAL A 143 -1.75 8.45 -10.57
N TRP A 144 -1.76 7.15 -10.28
CA TRP A 144 -1.45 6.11 -11.26
C TRP A 144 -2.45 4.97 -11.18
N THR A 145 -2.36 4.09 -12.18
CA THR A 145 -2.97 2.77 -12.18
C THR A 145 -1.89 1.69 -12.29
N LEU A 146 -2.09 0.54 -11.63
CA LEU A 146 -1.34 -0.68 -11.88
C LEU A 146 -2.24 -1.72 -12.54
N THR A 147 -1.75 -2.33 -13.62
CA THR A 147 -2.41 -3.45 -14.30
C THR A 147 -1.57 -4.72 -14.15
N ASP A 148 -2.17 -5.78 -13.62
CA ASP A 148 -1.56 -7.12 -13.56
C ASP A 148 -1.33 -7.66 -14.98
N LYS A 149 -0.08 -7.64 -15.44
CA LYS A 149 0.34 -8.21 -16.73
C LYS A 149 0.94 -9.61 -16.57
N LYS A 150 0.68 -10.30 -15.44
CA LYS A 150 1.27 -11.59 -15.09
C LYS A 150 2.80 -11.56 -15.05
N LYS A 151 3.33 -10.45 -14.55
CA LYS A 151 4.75 -10.22 -14.30
C LYS A 151 4.95 -9.84 -12.83
N PRO A 152 6.17 -9.99 -12.27
CA PRO A 152 6.45 -9.56 -10.89
C PRO A 152 6.09 -8.08 -10.69
N GLN A 153 6.61 -7.20 -11.55
CA GLN A 153 6.21 -5.79 -11.58
C GLN A 153 5.01 -5.58 -12.50
N TRP A 154 4.02 -4.86 -12.01
CA TRP A 154 2.80 -4.54 -12.74
C TRP A 154 3.02 -3.34 -13.65
N LEU A 155 2.21 -3.25 -14.72
CA LEU A 155 2.27 -2.09 -15.61
C LEU A 155 1.73 -0.86 -14.89
N ARG A 156 2.60 0.11 -14.59
CA ARG A 156 2.23 1.42 -14.04
C ARG A 156 1.98 2.43 -15.14
N GLU A 157 0.81 3.06 -15.09
CA GLU A 157 0.41 4.12 -16.02
C GLU A 157 -0.08 5.33 -15.23
N LYS A 158 0.31 6.53 -15.64
CA LYS A 158 -0.17 7.77 -15.02
C LYS A 158 -1.67 7.93 -15.31
N LEU A 159 -2.45 8.20 -14.27
CA LEU A 159 -3.87 8.52 -14.40
C LEU A 159 -4.03 10.03 -14.40
N SER A 160 -4.42 10.59 -15.54
CA SER A 160 -4.75 12.01 -15.64
C SER A 160 -6.02 12.30 -14.85
N ILE A 161 -5.89 13.11 -13.80
CA ILE A 161 -7.02 13.61 -13.01
C ILE A 161 -6.99 15.14 -13.10
N SER A 162 -8.12 15.73 -13.52
CA SER A 162 -8.32 17.18 -13.48
C SER A 162 -8.24 17.65 -12.02
N LYS A 163 -7.46 18.71 -11.79
CA LYS A 163 -7.23 19.29 -10.46
C LYS A 163 -8.17 20.45 -10.16
N ASP A 164 -9.20 20.66 -10.99
CA ASP A 164 -9.88 21.95 -11.14
C ASP A 164 -10.71 22.39 -9.91
N ALA A 165 -10.79 21.57 -8.85
CA ALA A 165 -11.67 21.83 -7.71
C ALA A 165 -11.02 21.94 -6.32
N GLY A 166 -9.69 21.79 -6.15
CA GLY A 166 -9.05 22.16 -4.89
C GLY A 166 -7.85 21.33 -4.43
N TYR A 167 -7.56 21.46 -3.13
CA TYR A 167 -6.44 20.92 -2.35
C TYR A 167 -5.82 19.65 -2.94
N TRP A 168 -4.51 19.68 -3.26
CA TRP A 168 -3.83 18.59 -3.98
C TRP A 168 -2.87 17.75 -3.11
N GLN A 169 -3.02 17.78 -1.78
CA GLN A 169 -2.34 16.83 -0.91
C GLN A 169 -3.27 15.65 -0.67
N ILE A 170 -3.06 14.57 -1.42
CA ILE A 170 -3.84 13.33 -1.34
C ILE A 170 -3.41 12.61 -0.06
N THR A 171 -4.34 12.42 0.87
CA THR A 171 -4.04 11.79 2.18
C THR A 171 -4.67 10.43 2.32
N SER A 172 -5.72 10.14 1.55
CA SER A 172 -6.47 8.90 1.61
C SER A 172 -7.26 8.66 0.33
N PHE A 173 -7.74 7.42 0.18
CA PHE A 173 -8.78 7.05 -0.77
C PHE A 173 -10.00 6.51 0.00
N GLY A 174 -11.16 6.57 -0.62
CA GLY A 174 -12.38 5.89 -0.17
C GLY A 174 -12.96 5.04 -1.30
N GLU A 175 -13.74 4.03 -0.92
CA GLU A 175 -14.51 3.19 -1.84
C GLU A 175 -15.94 3.10 -1.31
N ASP A 176 -16.94 3.36 -2.15
CA ASP A 176 -18.33 3.17 -1.77
C ASP A 176 -18.80 1.70 -1.94
N GLN A 177 -20.06 1.44 -1.60
CA GLN A 177 -20.66 0.10 -1.74
C GLN A 177 -20.78 -0.36 -3.20
N ALA A 178 -20.80 0.57 -4.15
CA ALA A 178 -20.84 0.27 -5.58
C ALA A 178 -19.45 0.03 -6.17
N GLY A 179 -18.37 0.23 -5.40
CA GLY A 179 -16.98 0.08 -5.83
C GLY A 179 -16.40 1.33 -6.49
N GLU A 180 -17.11 2.46 -6.42
CA GLU A 180 -16.62 3.72 -6.95
C GLU A 180 -15.60 4.34 -5.99
N LEU A 181 -14.58 4.96 -6.57
CA LEU A 181 -13.45 5.48 -5.80
C LEU A 181 -13.55 6.98 -5.56
N TYR A 182 -13.07 7.35 -4.38
CA TYR A 182 -12.99 8.72 -3.90
C TYR A 182 -11.56 9.03 -3.50
N ILE A 183 -11.12 10.26 -3.73
CA ILE A 183 -9.86 10.82 -3.25
C ILE A 183 -10.16 11.75 -2.08
N VAL A 184 -9.44 11.56 -0.98
CA VAL A 184 -9.47 12.45 0.18
C VAL A 184 -8.24 13.33 0.12
N THR A 185 -8.44 14.63 0.21
CA THR A 185 -7.34 15.60 0.24
C THR A 185 -7.42 16.50 1.46
N ALA A 186 -6.27 17.05 1.83
CA ALA A 186 -6.13 18.03 2.91
C ALA A 186 -5.24 19.21 2.46
N MET A 187 -5.31 20.32 3.18
CA MET A 187 -4.27 21.35 3.26
C MET A 187 -3.85 21.39 4.72
N LEU A 188 -2.67 20.83 5.03
CA LEU A 188 -2.25 20.68 6.42
C LEU A 188 -2.06 22.01 7.15
N ASP A 189 -1.72 23.07 6.43
CA ASP A 189 -1.54 24.42 6.95
C ASP A 189 -2.84 25.06 7.44
N SER A 190 -3.96 24.80 6.75
CA SER A 190 -5.27 25.37 7.08
C SER A 190 -6.22 24.39 7.77
N GLY A 191 -5.86 23.11 7.85
CA GLY A 191 -6.73 22.04 8.36
C GLY A 191 -7.96 21.75 7.50
N LYS A 192 -8.08 22.39 6.34
CA LYS A 192 -9.19 22.15 5.40
C LYS A 192 -8.95 20.87 4.62
N GLY A 193 -10.01 20.19 4.24
CA GLY A 193 -9.93 19.00 3.41
C GLY A 193 -11.18 18.82 2.55
N ALA A 194 -11.09 17.90 1.60
CA ALA A 194 -12.17 17.61 0.68
C ALA A 194 -12.21 16.13 0.31
N LEU A 195 -13.39 15.68 -0.09
CA LEU A 195 -13.64 14.36 -0.64
C LEU A 195 -14.12 14.53 -2.09
N TYR A 196 -13.38 13.98 -3.04
CA TYR A 196 -13.71 14.03 -4.45
C TYR A 196 -14.03 12.63 -4.96
N LYS A 197 -15.15 12.48 -5.67
CA LYS A 197 -15.45 11.25 -6.40
C LYS A 197 -14.67 11.26 -7.72
N ILE A 198 -13.99 10.15 -8.03
CA ILE A 198 -13.37 9.98 -9.36
C ILE A 198 -14.49 9.69 -10.37
N VAL A 199 -14.53 10.46 -11.46
CA VAL A 199 -15.47 10.31 -12.57
C VAL A 199 -14.72 10.30 -13.89
N ALA A 200 -15.28 9.64 -14.91
CA ALA A 200 -14.75 9.74 -16.27
C ALA A 200 -15.02 11.14 -16.84
N ASP A 201 -14.10 11.63 -17.65
CA ASP A 201 -14.36 12.83 -18.47
C ASP A 201 -15.46 12.52 -19.50
N LYS A 202 -16.23 13.54 -19.88
CA LYS A 202 -17.38 13.40 -20.79
C LYS A 202 -16.99 13.41 -22.26
#